data_AF-A0A9E7R1Z5-F1
#
_entry.id   AF-A0A9E7R1Z5-F1
#
_cell.length_a   1.000
_cell.length_b   1.000
_cell.length_c   1.000
_cell.angle_alpha   90.00
_cell.angle_beta   90.00
_cell.angle_gamma   90.00
#
_symmetry.space_group_name_H-M   'P 1'
#
loop_
_entity.id
_entity.type
_entity.pdbx_description
1 polymer ?
#
loop_
_entity_poly.entity_id
_entity_poly.type
_entity_poly.pdbx_seq_one_letter_code
_entity_poly.pdbx_strand_id
1 'polypeptide(L)'
;MSESSGAGSGEVTGPGEVGTKFSEWRCTECGHGHPKNNPPCDRCGNMQFELVETDPDEFAPGSGASYLDILRENAALAVVAFLVVSVAALAVLANAGVFVLADPFGLGFRYGAVEAVQPDGDGTLTAGEFAGLVAEDHDVQGVSWSGRTLELRYATSADSGGALGAELGDIAVTYAEYVEQGGDAARLQITAVREDGRGARVVVERSLAQRFVDGELTREQYVSRALGGE
;
A
#
# COMPACT_ATOMS: atom_id res chain seq x y z
N MET A 1 55.79 25.40 -58.89
CA MET A 1 55.42 26.82 -58.81
C MET A 1 54.00 26.87 -59.38
N SER A 2 52.96 26.57 -58.60
CA SER A 2 52.29 27.46 -57.62
C SER A 2 51.66 28.63 -58.38
N GLU A 3 50.34 28.76 -58.52
CA GLU A 3 49.29 29.20 -57.58
C GLU A 3 47.98 29.32 -58.42
N SER A 4 46.75 29.45 -57.95
CA SER A 4 46.05 29.36 -56.66
C SER A 4 44.56 29.28 -57.04
N SER A 5 43.81 28.45 -56.32
CA SER A 5 42.43 28.06 -56.61
C SER A 5 41.40 29.05 -56.07
N GLY A 6 40.29 29.15 -56.82
CA GLY A 6 39.06 29.82 -56.41
C GLY A 6 38.27 29.08 -55.33
N ALA A 7 37.28 29.81 -54.82
CA ALA A 7 36.44 29.52 -53.66
C ALA A 7 35.55 28.26 -53.76
N GLY A 8 35.26 27.67 -52.60
CA GLY A 8 34.20 26.68 -52.39
C GLY A 8 33.59 26.86 -51.00
N SER A 9 32.26 27.04 -50.98
CA SER A 9 31.41 27.25 -49.79
C SER A 9 31.02 25.94 -49.09
N GLY A 10 30.55 26.04 -47.85
CA GLY A 10 29.85 25.01 -47.07
C GLY A 10 30.46 24.87 -45.68
N GLU A 11 29.76 24.77 -44.55
CA GLU A 11 28.34 24.67 -44.24
C GLU A 11 28.28 24.92 -42.71
N VAL A 12 27.35 25.75 -42.23
CA VAL A 12 27.15 25.96 -40.78
C VAL A 12 26.20 24.89 -40.28
N THR A 13 26.74 23.84 -39.66
CA THR A 13 25.96 22.87 -38.87
C THR A 13 26.06 23.22 -37.39
N GLY A 14 24.95 23.05 -36.65
CA GLY A 14 24.68 23.61 -35.33
C GLY A 14 25.60 23.15 -34.19
N PRO A 15 25.30 23.53 -32.92
CA PRO A 15 26.22 23.34 -31.81
C PRO A 15 26.35 21.85 -31.50
N GLY A 16 27.37 21.23 -32.08
CA GLY A 16 27.77 19.87 -31.76
C GLY A 16 28.26 19.84 -30.32
N GLU A 17 27.62 19.01 -29.52
CA GLU A 17 28.11 18.57 -28.23
C GLU A 17 29.55 18.08 -28.41
N VAL A 18 30.51 18.85 -27.87
CA VAL A 18 31.89 18.40 -27.79
C VAL A 18 31.93 17.34 -26.70
N GLY A 19 31.67 16.08 -27.07
CA GLY A 19 31.98 14.92 -26.25
C GLY A 19 33.44 15.02 -25.85
N THR A 20 33.70 15.47 -24.63
CA THR A 20 35.06 15.77 -24.18
C THR A 20 35.70 14.44 -23.84
N LYS A 21 36.32 13.80 -24.84
CA LYS A 21 37.11 12.58 -24.64
C LYS A 21 38.27 12.90 -23.71
N PHE A 22 38.32 12.23 -22.57
CA PHE A 22 39.43 12.37 -21.63
C PHE A 22 40.41 11.23 -21.87
N SER A 23 41.64 11.58 -22.26
CA SER A 23 42.73 10.62 -22.43
C SER A 23 43.62 10.63 -21.18
N GLU A 24 43.89 9.47 -20.62
CA GLU A 24 44.77 9.28 -19.46
C GLU A 24 45.93 8.35 -19.82
N TRP A 25 47.15 8.68 -19.39
CA TRP A 25 48.31 7.81 -19.57
C TRP A 25 48.35 6.77 -18.46
N ARG A 26 48.23 5.48 -18.77
CA ARG A 26 48.29 4.40 -17.78
C ARG A 26 49.58 3.62 -17.88
N CYS A 27 50.20 3.36 -16.73
CA CYS A 27 51.37 2.50 -16.66
C CYS A 27 50.97 1.07 -17.07
N THR A 28 51.69 0.49 -18.04
CA THR A 28 51.38 -0.84 -18.58
C THR A 28 51.63 -1.99 -17.58
N GLU A 29 52.28 -1.70 -16.46
CA GLU A 29 52.63 -2.70 -15.44
C GLU A 29 51.70 -2.62 -14.23
N CYS A 30 51.54 -1.44 -13.63
CA CYS A 30 50.78 -1.29 -12.38
C CYS A 30 49.38 -0.67 -12.56
N GLY A 31 49.04 -0.24 -13.78
CA GLY A 31 47.75 0.37 -14.14
C GLY A 31 47.52 1.77 -13.58
N HIS A 32 48.51 2.40 -12.94
CA HIS A 32 48.36 3.75 -12.39
C HIS A 32 48.22 4.79 -13.50
N GLY A 33 47.22 5.66 -13.37
CA GLY A 33 46.88 6.70 -14.34
C GLY A 33 47.58 8.03 -14.04
N HIS A 34 48.03 8.69 -15.11
CA HIS A 34 48.80 9.93 -15.06
C HIS A 34 48.27 10.94 -16.10
N PRO A 35 48.32 12.24 -15.77
CA PRO A 35 47.88 13.29 -16.69
C PRO A 35 48.85 13.52 -17.86
N LYS A 36 50.10 13.05 -17.78
CA LYS A 36 51.14 13.21 -18.81
C LYS A 36 52.03 11.97 -18.87
N ASN A 37 52.59 11.67 -20.04
CA ASN A 37 53.58 10.61 -20.21
C ASN A 37 54.94 11.04 -19.65
N ASN A 38 55.24 10.67 -18.41
CA ASN A 38 56.50 11.01 -17.75
C ASN A 38 57.14 9.78 -17.09
N PRO A 39 57.93 8.98 -17.82
CA PRO A 39 58.70 7.89 -17.24
C PRO A 39 59.88 8.41 -16.41
N PRO A 40 60.25 7.76 -15.28
CA PRO A 40 59.69 6.52 -14.73
C PRO A 40 58.35 6.70 -13.98
N CYS A 41 57.51 5.66 -13.95
CA CYS A 41 56.31 5.61 -13.11
C CYS A 41 56.67 5.79 -11.63
N ASP A 42 56.03 6.74 -10.97
CA ASP A 42 56.27 7.09 -9.56
C ASP A 42 55.94 5.94 -8.58
N ARG A 43 55.02 5.05 -8.96
CA ARG A 43 54.58 3.94 -8.12
C ARG A 43 55.43 2.68 -8.25
N CYS A 44 55.81 2.29 -9.47
CA CYS A 44 56.50 1.02 -9.72
C CYS A 44 57.81 1.13 -10.51
N GLY A 45 58.19 2.32 -10.98
CA GLY A 45 59.42 2.56 -11.73
C GLY A 45 59.40 2.11 -13.19
N ASN A 46 58.28 1.58 -13.70
CA ASN A 46 58.17 1.17 -15.10
C ASN A 46 58.31 2.36 -16.07
N MET A 47 58.88 2.10 -17.24
CA MET A 47 59.20 3.13 -18.25
C MET A 47 58.19 3.22 -19.38
N GLN A 48 57.15 2.38 -19.36
CA GLN A 48 56.20 2.23 -20.46
C GLN A 48 54.78 2.63 -20.02
N PHE A 49 54.15 3.47 -20.82
CA PHE A 49 52.80 3.97 -20.61
C PHE A 49 52.01 3.81 -21.90
N GLU A 50 50.73 3.50 -21.76
CA GLU A 50 49.76 3.48 -22.85
C GLU A 50 48.75 4.62 -22.67
N LEU A 51 48.32 5.22 -23.77
CA LEU A 51 47.27 6.24 -23.74
C LEU A 51 45.92 5.53 -23.80
N VAL A 52 45.13 5.66 -22.74
CA VAL A 52 43.79 5.10 -22.65
C VAL A 52 42.79 6.23 -22.87
N GLU A 53 42.01 6.15 -23.94
CA GLU A 53 40.86 7.01 -24.17
C GLU A 53 39.68 6.46 -23.37
N THR A 54 39.17 7.23 -22.41
CA THR A 54 37.95 6.87 -21.68
C THR A 54 36.81 7.72 -22.20
N ASP A 55 35.75 7.07 -22.65
CA ASP A 55 34.55 7.76 -23.07
C ASP A 55 33.76 8.19 -21.82
N PRO A 56 33.52 9.50 -21.61
CA PRO A 56 32.75 9.97 -20.45
C PRO A 56 31.31 9.43 -20.44
N ASP A 57 30.79 8.96 -21.58
CA ASP A 57 29.41 8.48 -21.71
C ASP A 57 29.18 7.15 -20.96
N GLU A 58 30.23 6.36 -20.69
CA GLU A 58 30.12 5.15 -19.86
C GLU A 58 29.84 5.48 -18.39
N PHE A 59 30.29 6.64 -17.91
CA PHE A 59 30.14 7.10 -16.53
C PHE A 59 29.06 8.18 -16.38
N ALA A 60 28.33 8.49 -17.45
CA ALA A 60 27.24 9.43 -17.40
C ALA A 60 26.14 8.92 -16.42
N PRO A 61 25.67 9.75 -15.48
CA PRO A 61 24.55 9.39 -14.62
C PRO A 61 23.31 9.10 -15.48
N GLY A 62 23.02 7.81 -15.69
CA GLY A 62 21.96 7.34 -16.61
C GLY A 62 22.36 6.18 -17.52
N SER A 63 23.63 5.76 -17.55
CA SER A 63 24.12 4.63 -18.38
C SER A 63 23.84 3.23 -17.78
N GLY A 64 23.31 3.14 -16.55
CA GLY A 64 22.80 1.89 -15.98
C GLY A 64 21.43 1.53 -16.54
N ALA A 65 21.07 0.24 -16.51
CA ALA A 65 19.74 -0.23 -16.92
C ALA A 65 18.64 0.68 -16.30
N SER A 66 17.86 1.35 -17.15
CA SER A 66 16.87 2.30 -16.68
C SER A 66 15.75 1.55 -15.95
N TYR A 67 15.16 2.17 -14.92
CA TYR A 67 13.96 1.63 -14.28
C TYR A 67 12.83 1.38 -15.30
N LEU A 68 12.78 2.16 -16.38
CA LEU A 68 11.84 1.96 -17.47
C LEU A 68 12.13 0.71 -18.29
N ASP A 69 13.39 0.31 -18.43
CA ASP A 69 13.77 -0.88 -19.18
C ASP A 69 13.34 -2.15 -18.43
N ILE A 70 13.54 -2.17 -17.10
CA ILE A 70 13.03 -3.24 -16.22
C ILE A 70 11.50 -3.37 -16.32
N LEU A 71 10.78 -2.23 -16.35
CA LEU A 71 9.33 -2.21 -16.48
C LEU A 71 8.86 -2.65 -17.87
N ARG A 72 9.55 -2.28 -18.95
CA ARG A 72 9.21 -2.69 -20.32
C ARG A 72 9.42 -4.18 -20.53
N GLU A 73 10.52 -4.73 -20.03
CA GLU A 73 10.81 -6.16 -20.12
C GLU A 73 9.79 -6.99 -19.34
N ASN A 74 9.24 -6.43 -18.26
CA ASN A 74 8.22 -7.07 -17.41
C ASN A 74 6.87 -6.35 -17.45
N ALA A 75 6.45 -5.84 -18.62
CA ALA A 75 5.29 -4.96 -18.72
C ALA A 75 4.01 -5.51 -18.08
N ALA A 76 3.74 -6.82 -18.23
CA ALA A 76 2.58 -7.45 -17.62
C ALA A 76 2.63 -7.42 -16.08
N LEU A 77 3.79 -7.77 -15.49
CA LEU A 77 3.99 -7.72 -14.04
C LEU A 77 3.98 -6.27 -13.52
N ALA A 78 4.57 -5.35 -14.27
CA ALA A 78 4.55 -3.92 -13.96
C ALA A 78 3.11 -3.37 -13.89
N VAL A 79 2.28 -3.71 -14.89
CA VAL A 79 0.85 -3.32 -14.91
C VAL A 79 0.11 -3.92 -13.72
N VAL A 80 0.30 -5.22 -13.43
CA VAL A 80 -0.34 -5.88 -12.28
C VAL A 80 0.08 -5.23 -10.96
N ALA A 81 1.38 -5.00 -10.76
CA ALA A 81 1.91 -4.34 -9.57
C ALA A 81 1.35 -2.93 -9.41
N PHE A 82 1.30 -2.16 -10.50
CA PHE A 82 0.71 -0.82 -10.50
C PHE A 82 -0.78 -0.84 -10.12
N LEU A 83 -1.56 -1.78 -10.67
CA LEU A 83 -2.96 -1.95 -10.33
C LEU A 83 -3.14 -2.30 -8.84
N VAL A 84 -2.35 -3.22 -8.31
CA VAL A 84 -2.38 -3.61 -6.89
C VAL A 84 -2.06 -2.41 -5.99
N VAL A 85 -0.99 -1.67 -6.28
CA VAL A 85 -0.60 -0.49 -5.51
C VAL A 85 -1.67 0.60 -5.59
N SER A 86 -2.26 0.81 -6.77
CA SER A 86 -3.34 1.78 -6.96
C SER A 86 -4.58 1.43 -6.12
N VAL A 87 -5.01 0.16 -6.13
CA VAL A 87 -6.12 -0.31 -5.31
C VAL A 87 -5.82 -0.14 -3.82
N ALA A 88 -4.61 -0.51 -3.37
CA ALA A 88 -4.21 -0.34 -1.97
C ALA A 88 -4.21 1.15 -1.56
N ALA A 89 -3.70 2.04 -2.40
CA ALA A 89 -3.72 3.48 -2.15
C ALA A 89 -5.16 4.03 -2.05
N LEU A 90 -6.04 3.61 -2.96
CA LEU A 90 -7.45 3.99 -2.92
C LEU A 90 -8.14 3.49 -1.64
N ALA A 91 -7.86 2.25 -1.20
CA ALA A 91 -8.41 1.71 0.04
C ALA A 91 -7.96 2.49 1.29
N VAL A 92 -6.68 2.92 1.33
CA VAL A 92 -6.16 3.77 2.41
C VAL A 92 -6.86 5.12 2.44
N LEU A 93 -7.02 5.76 1.27
CA LEU A 93 -7.73 7.04 1.17
C LEU A 93 -9.21 6.93 1.54
N ALA A 94 -9.86 5.84 1.15
CA ALA A 94 -11.26 5.59 1.52
C ALA A 94 -11.42 5.43 3.04
N ASN A 95 -10.54 4.67 3.68
CA ASN A 95 -10.55 4.50 5.13
C ASN A 95 -10.24 5.83 5.87
N ALA A 96 -9.47 6.72 5.26
CA ALA A 96 -9.26 8.08 5.78
C ALA A 96 -10.48 9.01 5.60
N GLY A 97 -11.58 8.53 5.00
CA GLY A 97 -12.82 9.30 4.82
C GLY A 97 -12.80 10.23 3.60
N VAL A 98 -11.86 10.07 2.67
CA VAL A 98 -11.79 10.94 1.47
C VAL A 98 -12.92 10.62 0.48
N PHE A 99 -13.27 9.34 0.33
CA PHE A 99 -14.39 8.86 -0.51
C PHE A 99 -14.79 7.44 -0.09
N VAL A 100 -16.01 6.99 -0.45
CA VAL A 100 -16.46 5.61 -0.23
C VAL A 100 -16.20 4.79 -1.49
N LEU A 101 -15.51 3.66 -1.37
CA LEU A 101 -15.36 2.69 -2.47
C LEU A 101 -16.51 1.69 -2.37
N ALA A 102 -17.52 1.87 -3.24
CA ALA A 102 -18.53 0.87 -3.50
C ALA A 102 -17.92 -0.27 -4.33
N ASP A 103 -18.26 -1.51 -4.00
CA ASP A 103 -17.81 -2.75 -4.65
C ASP A 103 -18.19 -2.79 -6.14
N PRO A 104 -17.32 -2.36 -7.07
CA PRO A 104 -17.70 -2.20 -8.46
C PRO A 104 -17.73 -3.54 -9.21
N PHE A 105 -17.24 -4.61 -8.59
CA PHE A 105 -17.06 -5.92 -9.20
C PHE A 105 -17.96 -7.00 -8.58
N GLY A 106 -18.80 -6.65 -7.59
CA GLY A 106 -19.67 -7.60 -6.91
C GLY A 106 -18.91 -8.67 -6.10
N LEU A 107 -17.69 -8.35 -5.65
CA LEU A 107 -16.83 -9.27 -4.91
C LEU A 107 -17.05 -9.21 -3.38
N GLY A 108 -17.93 -8.32 -2.91
CA GLY A 108 -18.22 -8.04 -1.50
C GLY A 108 -17.15 -7.22 -0.79
N PHE A 109 -16.25 -6.54 -1.51
CA PHE A 109 -15.20 -5.71 -0.92
C PHE A 109 -15.63 -4.25 -0.85
N ARG A 110 -15.69 -3.71 0.37
CA ARG A 110 -16.03 -2.31 0.65
C ARG A 110 -14.91 -1.66 1.45
N TYR A 111 -14.74 -0.36 1.27
CA TYR A 111 -13.80 0.44 2.06
C TYR A 111 -14.38 1.81 2.37
N GLY A 112 -14.16 2.25 3.61
CA GLY A 112 -14.48 3.60 4.06
C GLY A 112 -15.37 3.64 5.29
N ALA A 113 -15.54 4.85 5.84
CA ALA A 113 -16.37 5.09 7.01
C ALA A 113 -17.85 4.75 6.71
N VAL A 114 -18.53 4.26 7.74
CA VAL A 114 -19.97 4.00 7.74
C VAL A 114 -20.60 4.99 8.70
N GLU A 115 -21.49 5.80 8.18
CA GLU A 115 -22.26 6.76 8.99
C GLU A 115 -23.40 6.01 9.70
N ALA A 116 -23.62 6.34 10.97
CA ALA A 116 -24.74 5.82 11.73
C ALA A 116 -26.05 6.43 11.21
N VAL A 117 -27.02 5.57 10.89
CA VAL A 117 -28.34 5.93 10.38
C VAL A 117 -29.39 5.24 11.25
N GLN A 118 -30.55 5.86 11.46
CA GLN A 118 -31.65 5.18 12.18
C GLN A 118 -32.31 4.14 11.28
N PRO A 119 -32.66 2.95 11.81
CA PRO A 119 -33.42 1.95 11.08
C PRO A 119 -34.74 2.52 10.55
N ASP A 120 -35.02 2.29 9.27
CA ASP A 120 -36.25 2.81 8.63
C ASP A 120 -37.42 1.80 8.63
N GLY A 121 -37.15 0.56 9.01
CA GLY A 121 -38.14 -0.51 9.15
C GLY A 121 -38.54 -1.17 7.83
N ASP A 122 -37.69 -1.10 6.79
CA ASP A 122 -37.93 -1.75 5.50
C ASP A 122 -37.72 -3.28 5.51
N GLY A 123 -37.29 -3.84 6.66
CA GLY A 123 -37.02 -5.27 6.84
C GLY A 123 -35.63 -5.70 6.39
N THR A 124 -34.77 -4.75 6.04
CA THR A 124 -33.34 -4.94 5.85
C THR A 124 -32.56 -4.13 6.88
N LEU A 125 -31.33 -4.57 7.18
CA LEU A 125 -30.45 -3.80 8.05
C LEU A 125 -29.15 -3.51 7.30
N THR A 126 -28.95 -2.26 6.93
CA THR A 126 -27.71 -1.78 6.33
C THR A 126 -26.61 -1.67 7.39
N ALA A 127 -25.36 -1.54 6.96
CA ALA A 127 -24.25 -1.32 7.89
C ALA A 127 -24.39 0.01 8.66
N GLY A 128 -25.01 1.03 8.04
CA GLY A 128 -25.28 2.31 8.69
C GLY A 128 -26.35 2.19 9.76
N GLU A 129 -27.39 1.39 9.52
CA GLU A 129 -28.44 1.14 10.51
C GLU A 129 -27.97 0.24 11.64
N PHE A 130 -27.15 -0.78 11.35
CA PHE A 130 -26.42 -1.52 12.37
C PHE A 130 -25.58 -0.57 13.24
N ALA A 131 -24.82 0.35 12.62
CA ALA A 131 -24.03 1.34 13.34
C ALA A 131 -24.91 2.25 14.20
N GLY A 132 -26.09 2.64 13.69
CA GLY A 132 -27.11 3.38 14.42
C GLY A 132 -27.60 2.65 15.66
N LEU A 133 -28.04 1.39 15.50
CA LEU A 133 -28.52 0.55 16.61
C LEU A 133 -27.47 0.38 17.70
N VAL A 134 -26.22 0.09 17.32
CA VAL A 134 -25.13 -0.05 18.30
C VAL A 134 -24.87 1.29 19.02
N ALA A 135 -25.00 2.42 18.31
CA ALA A 135 -24.80 3.74 18.88
C ALA A 135 -25.91 4.19 19.84
N GLU A 136 -27.05 3.51 19.89
CA GLU A 136 -28.13 3.80 20.86
C GLU A 136 -27.70 3.46 22.29
N ASP A 137 -27.00 2.33 22.45
CA ASP A 137 -26.61 1.79 23.76
C ASP A 137 -25.10 1.92 24.07
N HIS A 138 -24.27 2.24 23.07
CA HIS A 138 -22.81 2.29 23.21
C HIS A 138 -22.21 3.57 22.62
N ASP A 139 -21.13 4.05 23.23
CA ASP A 139 -20.38 5.22 22.76
C ASP A 139 -19.50 4.86 21.54
N VAL A 140 -20.12 4.78 20.36
CA VAL A 140 -19.47 4.41 19.10
C VAL A 140 -18.56 5.54 18.62
N GLN A 141 -17.26 5.25 18.52
CA GLN A 141 -16.25 6.17 18.02
C GLN A 141 -16.12 6.13 16.49
N GLY A 142 -16.50 5.01 15.88
CA GLY A 142 -16.53 4.89 14.43
C GLY A 142 -16.84 3.47 13.95
N VAL A 143 -17.45 3.40 12.77
CA VAL A 143 -17.65 2.17 12.01
C VAL A 143 -17.06 2.35 10.63
N SER A 144 -16.38 1.33 10.11
CA SER A 144 -15.82 1.38 8.76
C SER A 144 -15.79 0.00 8.10
N TRP A 145 -15.77 0.01 6.78
CA TRP A 145 -15.48 -1.17 5.98
C TRP A 145 -13.98 -1.30 5.73
N SER A 146 -13.48 -2.53 5.92
CA SER A 146 -12.13 -2.95 5.54
C SER A 146 -12.21 -4.28 4.78
N GLY A 147 -12.38 -4.18 3.46
CA GLY A 147 -12.62 -5.33 2.60
C GLY A 147 -13.97 -5.98 2.88
N ARG A 148 -13.97 -7.19 3.44
CA ARG A 148 -15.20 -7.94 3.79
C ARG A 148 -15.53 -7.87 5.28
N THR A 149 -14.76 -7.08 6.03
CA THR A 149 -14.89 -6.91 7.47
C THR A 149 -15.56 -5.58 7.76
N LEU A 150 -16.57 -5.60 8.61
CA LEU A 150 -17.09 -4.40 9.26
C LEU A 150 -16.29 -4.19 10.54
N GLU A 151 -15.62 -3.05 10.66
CA GLU A 151 -14.83 -2.68 11.84
C GLU A 151 -15.63 -1.69 12.68
N LEU A 152 -15.87 -2.04 13.94
CA LEU A 152 -16.56 -1.21 14.93
C LEU A 152 -15.58 -0.84 16.03
N ARG A 153 -15.47 0.44 16.35
CA ARG A 153 -14.74 0.94 17.53
C ARG A 153 -15.69 1.70 18.43
N TYR A 154 -15.65 1.39 19.73
CA TYR A 154 -16.48 2.07 20.72
C TYR A 154 -15.70 2.29 22.03
N ALA A 155 -16.07 3.34 22.77
CA ALA A 155 -15.56 3.59 24.11
C ALA A 155 -16.38 2.79 25.14
N THR A 156 -15.70 2.16 26.08
CA THR A 156 -16.33 1.38 27.15
C THR A 156 -15.96 1.93 28.52
N SER A 157 -16.97 2.05 29.39
CA SER A 157 -16.79 2.33 30.82
C SER A 157 -16.76 1.06 31.66
N ALA A 158 -16.78 -0.13 31.06
CA ALA A 158 -16.75 -1.40 31.78
C ALA A 158 -15.54 -1.44 32.73
N ASP A 159 -15.81 -1.73 34.00
CA ASP A 159 -14.82 -1.81 35.06
C ASP A 159 -14.28 -3.24 35.28
N SER A 160 -14.98 -4.23 34.74
CA SER A 160 -14.71 -5.66 34.88
C SER A 160 -14.81 -6.39 33.55
N GLY A 161 -14.15 -7.56 33.47
CA GLY A 161 -14.25 -8.42 32.29
C GLY A 161 -15.67 -8.94 32.03
N GLY A 162 -16.47 -9.12 33.09
CA GLY A 162 -17.88 -9.52 32.96
C GLY A 162 -18.76 -8.42 32.37
N ALA A 163 -18.59 -7.17 32.82
CA ALA A 163 -19.29 -6.03 32.25
C ALA A 163 -18.92 -5.82 30.77
N LEU A 164 -17.63 -5.90 30.45
CA LEU A 164 -17.15 -5.80 29.07
C LEU A 164 -17.69 -6.95 28.19
N GLY A 165 -17.73 -8.16 28.74
CA GLY A 165 -18.29 -9.31 28.04
C GLY A 165 -19.79 -9.18 27.78
N ALA A 166 -20.54 -8.55 28.67
CA ALA A 166 -21.96 -8.25 28.44
C ALA A 166 -22.13 -7.26 27.27
N GLU A 167 -21.42 -6.13 27.29
CA GLU A 167 -21.45 -5.15 26.20
C GLU A 167 -21.08 -5.78 24.84
N LEU A 168 -19.97 -6.52 24.79
CA LEU A 168 -19.53 -7.19 23.56
C LEU A 168 -20.54 -8.26 23.10
N GLY A 169 -21.21 -8.92 24.05
CA GLY A 169 -22.26 -9.90 23.77
C GLY A 169 -23.52 -9.26 23.19
N ASP A 170 -23.91 -8.08 23.68
CA ASP A 170 -25.05 -7.33 23.14
C ASP A 170 -24.75 -6.88 21.70
N ILE A 171 -23.57 -6.30 21.44
CA ILE A 171 -23.11 -5.94 20.09
C ILE A 171 -23.09 -7.16 19.15
N ALA A 172 -22.62 -8.32 19.64
CA ALA A 172 -22.61 -9.55 18.85
C ALA A 172 -24.03 -10.01 18.49
N VAL A 173 -25.01 -9.82 19.37
CA VAL A 173 -26.42 -10.14 19.09
C VAL A 173 -27.00 -9.17 18.04
N THR A 174 -26.73 -7.87 18.15
CA THR A 174 -27.11 -6.89 17.11
C THR A 174 -26.49 -7.24 15.76
N TYR A 175 -25.27 -7.78 15.74
CA TYR A 175 -24.65 -8.26 14.50
C TYR A 175 -25.37 -9.49 13.91
N ALA A 176 -25.94 -10.36 14.73
CA ALA A 176 -26.72 -11.47 14.23
C ALA A 176 -28.04 -10.99 13.59
N GLU A 177 -28.69 -9.98 14.18
CA GLU A 177 -29.85 -9.31 13.58
C GLU A 177 -29.49 -8.67 12.23
N TYR A 178 -28.34 -8.01 12.14
CA TYR A 178 -27.79 -7.52 10.88
C TYR A 178 -27.64 -8.64 9.83
N VAL A 179 -27.12 -9.80 10.22
CA VAL A 179 -26.96 -10.95 9.31
C VAL A 179 -28.31 -11.53 8.88
N GLU A 180 -29.27 -11.63 9.81
CA GLU A 180 -30.64 -12.10 9.54
C GLU A 180 -31.36 -11.21 8.52
N GLN A 181 -31.21 -9.89 8.66
CA GLN A 181 -31.87 -8.88 7.82
C GLN A 181 -31.06 -8.55 6.54
N GLY A 182 -30.23 -9.49 6.07
CA GLY A 182 -29.57 -9.40 4.77
C GLY A 182 -28.29 -8.55 4.73
N GLY A 183 -27.77 -8.11 5.88
CA GLY A 183 -26.47 -7.49 5.99
C GLY A 183 -25.38 -8.38 5.38
N ASP A 184 -24.33 -7.83 4.77
CA ASP A 184 -23.42 -8.54 3.86
C ASP A 184 -21.97 -8.67 4.37
N ALA A 185 -21.67 -8.19 5.59
CA ALA A 185 -20.35 -8.38 6.19
C ALA A 185 -20.02 -9.87 6.35
N ALA A 186 -18.78 -10.25 6.00
CA ALA A 186 -18.29 -11.61 6.24
C ALA A 186 -17.91 -11.82 7.71
N ARG A 187 -17.50 -10.75 8.39
CA ARG A 187 -17.18 -10.73 9.81
C ARG A 187 -17.33 -9.32 10.38
N LEU A 188 -17.60 -9.25 11.67
CA LEU A 188 -17.54 -8.03 12.48
C LEU A 188 -16.28 -8.07 13.35
N GLN A 189 -15.48 -7.01 13.31
CA GLN A 189 -14.36 -6.81 14.23
C GLN A 189 -14.70 -5.68 15.21
N ILE A 190 -14.87 -6.02 16.48
CA ILE A 190 -15.22 -5.09 17.54
C ILE A 190 -13.94 -4.70 18.28
N THR A 191 -13.70 -3.41 18.44
CA THR A 191 -12.58 -2.85 19.23
C THR A 191 -13.14 -1.99 20.34
N ALA A 192 -13.11 -2.51 21.56
CA ALA A 192 -13.50 -1.79 22.76
C ALA A 192 -12.29 -1.01 23.31
N VAL A 193 -12.45 0.29 23.54
CA VAL A 193 -11.39 1.18 24.03
C VAL A 193 -11.77 1.74 25.41
N ARG A 194 -10.91 1.54 26.41
CA ARG A 194 -11.07 2.13 27.75
C ARG A 194 -10.26 3.42 27.85
N GLU A 195 -10.59 4.25 28.84
CA GLU A 195 -9.88 5.52 29.11
C GLU A 195 -8.38 5.33 29.42
N ASP A 196 -8.00 4.17 29.99
CA ASP A 196 -6.62 3.84 30.30
C ASP A 196 -5.80 3.34 29.09
N GLY A 197 -6.41 3.34 27.89
CA GLY A 197 -5.82 2.85 26.65
C GLY A 197 -5.79 1.32 26.53
N ARG A 198 -6.26 0.58 27.54
CA ARG A 198 -6.47 -0.87 27.42
C ARG A 198 -7.77 -1.13 26.68
N GLY A 199 -7.88 -2.29 26.05
CA GLY A 199 -9.04 -2.62 25.26
C GLY A 199 -9.17 -4.11 25.00
N ALA A 200 -10.29 -4.49 24.43
CA ALA A 200 -10.51 -5.82 23.90
C ALA A 200 -10.75 -5.73 22.39
N ARG A 201 -10.29 -6.74 21.66
CA ARG A 201 -10.61 -6.93 20.26
C ARG A 201 -11.26 -8.28 20.11
N VAL A 202 -12.45 -8.30 19.53
CA VAL A 202 -13.24 -9.51 19.27
C VAL A 202 -13.58 -9.57 17.78
N VAL A 203 -13.58 -10.77 17.22
CA VAL A 203 -13.99 -11.01 15.83
C VAL A 203 -15.16 -11.99 15.84
N VAL A 204 -16.27 -11.59 15.23
CA VAL A 204 -17.47 -12.41 15.08
C VAL A 204 -17.64 -12.76 13.62
N GLU A 205 -17.45 -14.05 13.29
CA GLU A 205 -17.63 -14.55 11.93
C GLU A 205 -19.13 -14.62 11.58
N ARG A 206 -19.48 -14.27 10.33
CA ARG A 206 -20.87 -14.37 9.84
C ARG A 206 -21.43 -15.77 9.98
N SER A 207 -20.64 -16.81 9.74
CA SER A 207 -21.08 -18.20 9.86
C SER A 207 -21.52 -18.54 11.30
N LEU A 208 -20.88 -17.96 12.31
CA LEU A 208 -21.27 -18.16 13.71
C LEU A 208 -22.60 -17.44 14.00
N ALA A 209 -22.74 -16.20 13.53
CA ALA A 209 -23.99 -15.44 13.64
C ALA A 209 -25.15 -16.15 12.91
N GLN A 210 -24.92 -16.68 11.72
CA GLN A 210 -25.92 -17.42 10.95
C GLN A 210 -26.43 -18.65 11.72
N ARG A 211 -25.54 -19.41 12.37
CA ARG A 211 -25.96 -20.56 13.19
C ARG A 211 -26.84 -20.15 14.38
N PHE A 212 -26.62 -18.96 14.94
CA PHE A 212 -27.51 -18.42 15.96
C PHE A 212 -28.87 -18.01 15.37
N VAL A 213 -28.89 -17.34 14.22
CA VAL A 213 -30.12 -16.99 13.48
C VAL A 213 -30.93 -18.24 13.10
N ASP A 214 -30.26 -19.29 12.66
CA ASP A 214 -30.86 -20.59 12.29
C ASP A 214 -31.37 -21.37 13.52
N GLY A 215 -31.16 -20.86 14.74
CA GLY A 215 -31.59 -21.47 15.99
C GLY A 215 -30.73 -22.66 16.45
N GLU A 216 -29.56 -22.89 15.85
CA GLU A 216 -28.64 -23.97 16.23
C GLU A 216 -27.93 -23.68 17.56
N LEU A 217 -27.80 -22.40 17.92
CA LEU A 217 -27.11 -21.94 19.13
C LEU A 217 -28.07 -21.19 20.03
N THR A 218 -27.97 -21.41 21.34
CA THR A 218 -28.60 -20.50 22.31
C THR A 218 -27.84 -19.17 22.36
N ARG A 219 -28.47 -18.11 22.88
CA ARG A 219 -27.81 -16.79 23.08
C ARG A 219 -26.50 -16.94 23.87
N GLU A 220 -26.52 -17.70 24.96
CA GLU A 220 -25.35 -17.94 25.79
C GLU A 220 -24.22 -18.66 25.03
N GLN A 221 -24.57 -19.68 24.24
CA GLN A 221 -23.60 -20.40 23.41
C GLN A 221 -23.02 -19.55 22.28
N TYR A 222 -23.84 -18.68 21.68
CA TYR A 222 -23.41 -17.76 20.65
C TYR A 222 -22.43 -16.72 21.22
N VAL A 223 -22.82 -16.01 22.27
CA VAL A 223 -21.98 -15.02 22.94
C VAL A 223 -20.68 -15.65 23.46
N SER A 224 -20.76 -16.81 24.11
CA SER A 224 -19.57 -17.50 24.60
C SER A 224 -18.58 -17.86 23.49
N ARG A 225 -19.04 -18.28 22.31
CA ARG A 225 -18.15 -18.55 21.16
C ARG A 225 -17.63 -17.28 20.51
N ALA A 226 -18.47 -16.26 20.37
CA ALA A 226 -18.10 -14.98 19.81
C ALA A 226 -16.99 -14.30 20.62
N LEU A 227 -17.07 -14.35 21.95
CA LEU A 227 -16.08 -13.74 22.85
C LEU A 227 -14.89 -14.66 23.17
N GLY A 228 -15.06 -15.97 23.00
CA GLY A 228 -14.11 -16.99 23.44
C GLY A 228 -12.90 -17.18 22.54
N GLY A 229 -13.04 -16.91 21.22
CA GLY A 229 -11.99 -17.18 20.21
C GLY A 229 -11.54 -18.63 20.20
N GLU A 230 -11.99 -19.43 19.23
CA GLU A 230 -11.43 -20.78 19.02
C GLU A 230 -9.95 -20.74 18.55
#